data_AF-A0A9P9Z9L6-F1
#
_entry.id   AF-A0A9P9Z9L6-F1
#
_cell.length_a   1.000
_cell.length_b   1.000
_cell.length_c   1.000
_cell.angle_alpha   90.00
_cell.angle_beta   90.00
_cell.angle_gamma   90.00
#
_symmetry.space_group_name_H-M   'P 1'
#
loop_
_entity.id
_entity.type
_entity.pdbx_description
1 polymer ?
#
loop_
_entity_poly.entity_id
_entity_poly.type
_entity_poly.pdbx_seq_one_letter_code
_entity_poly.pdbx_strand_id
1 'polypeptide(L)'
;MRLWTVLIECSTASAVFPSSQQNIQETLIDPPIKGTTNVLRSCSRASSMRRVVLTSSCSAVRYRDDATLVSPLAEEEAWRPAKELEIELVVVNPSFVIGPLLAPNPTSTPTITLAVLKGKLPSYPNLTIGFVHVDNVVQFHIITNSPWKTKEHQAA
;
A
#
# COMPACT_ATOMS: atom_id res chain seq x y z
N MET A 1 24.88 -1.80 5.81
CA MET A 1 23.93 -0.91 5.11
C MET A 1 22.79 -0.60 6.06
N ARG A 2 22.46 0.67 6.28
CA ARG A 2 21.31 1.05 7.11
C ARG A 2 20.09 1.12 6.18
N LEU A 3 19.20 0.15 6.32
CA LEU A 3 17.99 0.00 5.52
C LEU A 3 16.85 0.67 6.28
N TRP A 4 16.33 1.78 5.75
CA TRP A 4 15.23 2.51 6.38
C TRP A 4 13.97 2.28 5.57
N THR A 5 12.95 1.71 6.22
CA THR A 5 11.61 1.56 5.68
C THR A 5 10.88 2.88 5.85
N VAL A 6 10.59 3.57 4.75
CA VAL A 6 9.57 4.63 4.77
C VAL A 6 8.27 4.00 4.28
N LEU A 7 7.40 3.64 5.21
CA LEU A 7 6.04 3.24 4.92
C LEU A 7 5.30 4.45 4.34
N ILE A 8 5.22 4.50 3.02
CA ILE A 8 4.31 5.41 2.34
C ILE A 8 3.02 4.61 2.19
N GLU A 9 2.01 4.95 2.99
CA GLU A 9 0.66 4.46 2.75
C GLU A 9 0.11 5.21 1.54
N CYS A 10 -0.07 4.51 0.41
CA CYS A 10 -0.93 5.03 -0.64
C CYS A 10 -2.36 5.01 -0.09
N SER A 11 -2.84 6.13 0.46
CA SER A 11 -4.20 6.30 1.00
C SER A 11 -5.28 6.20 -0.09
N THR A 12 -5.39 5.05 -0.74
CA THR A 12 -6.45 4.70 -1.70
C THR A 12 -7.50 3.79 -1.07
N ALA A 13 -7.26 3.29 0.15
CA ALA A 13 -8.25 2.55 0.95
C ALA A 13 -9.49 3.39 1.34
N SER A 14 -9.46 4.71 1.12
CA SER A 14 -10.62 5.60 1.29
C SER A 14 -11.63 5.51 0.13
N ALA A 15 -11.24 4.95 -1.02
CA ALA A 15 -12.08 4.92 -2.23
C ALA A 15 -13.17 3.82 -2.25
N VAL A 16 -13.50 3.21 -1.10
CA VAL A 16 -14.59 2.22 -1.00
C VAL A 16 -15.97 2.89 -0.97
N PHE A 17 -16.04 4.22 -0.92
CA PHE A 17 -17.30 4.97 -0.98
C PHE A 17 -17.26 6.08 -2.04
N PRO A 18 -17.56 5.78 -3.32
CA PRO A 18 -17.77 6.82 -4.32
C PRO A 18 -19.19 7.37 -4.15
N SER A 19 -19.39 8.23 -3.15
CA SER A 19 -20.58 9.07 -3.10
C SER A 19 -20.14 10.52 -3.21
N SER A 20 -20.33 11.08 -4.42
CA SER A 20 -20.41 12.52 -4.73
C SER A 20 -19.17 13.41 -4.59
N GLN A 21 -17.96 12.95 -4.90
CA GLN A 21 -16.81 13.86 -5.05
C GLN A 21 -16.71 14.34 -6.51
N GLN A 22 -17.02 15.62 -6.77
CA GLN A 22 -16.52 16.31 -7.98
C GLN A 22 -14.97 16.39 -7.86
N ASN A 23 -14.26 16.21 -8.99
CA ASN A 23 -12.80 16.23 -9.10
C ASN A 23 -12.04 15.08 -8.41
N ILE A 24 -12.26 13.84 -8.86
CA ILE A 24 -11.50 12.65 -8.42
C ILE A 24 -9.98 12.83 -8.55
N GLN A 25 -9.54 13.52 -9.60
CA GLN A 25 -8.12 13.76 -9.86
C GLN A 25 -7.45 14.52 -8.71
N GLU A 26 -7.97 15.70 -8.38
CA GLU A 26 -7.38 16.59 -7.36
C GLU A 26 -7.56 16.05 -5.93
N THR A 27 -8.66 15.34 -5.68
CA THR A 27 -9.04 14.90 -4.33
C THR A 27 -8.47 13.54 -3.94
N LEU A 28 -8.28 12.63 -4.91
CA LEU A 28 -7.90 11.24 -4.63
C LEU A 28 -6.64 10.77 -5.37
N ILE A 29 -6.28 11.34 -6.53
CA ILE A 29 -5.13 10.89 -7.34
C ILE A 29 -3.88 11.73 -7.04
N ASP A 30 -3.99 13.05 -7.14
CA ASP A 30 -2.85 13.96 -7.03
C ASP A 30 -2.18 13.94 -5.64
N PRO A 31 -2.92 13.90 -4.50
CA PRO A 31 -2.29 13.93 -3.18
C PRO A 31 -1.38 12.71 -2.91
N PRO A 32 -1.80 11.46 -3.18
CA PRO A 32 -0.91 10.29 -3.06
C PRO A 32 0.32 10.37 -3.96
N ILE A 33 0.19 10.81 -5.22
CA ILE A 33 1.33 10.94 -6.16
C ILE A 33 2.33 11.98 -5.64
N LYS A 34 1.83 13.16 -5.24
CA LYS A 34 2.65 14.24 -4.71
C LYS A 34 3.33 13.84 -3.41
N GLY A 35 2.60 13.19 -2.50
CA GLY A 35 3.13 12.68 -1.25
C GLY A 35 4.27 11.69 -1.48
N THR A 36 4.03 10.68 -2.33
CA THR A 36 5.01 9.65 -2.67
C THR A 36 6.26 10.26 -3.31
N THR A 37 6.09 11.15 -4.29
CA THR A 37 7.20 11.84 -4.96
C THR A 37 8.02 12.68 -3.98
N ASN A 38 7.37 13.40 -3.06
CA ASN A 38 8.05 14.23 -2.07
C ASN A 38 8.89 13.38 -1.10
N VAL A 39 8.38 12.22 -0.70
CA VAL A 39 9.12 11.28 0.15
C VAL A 39 10.31 10.71 -0.61
N LEU A 40 10.13 10.23 -1.84
CA LEU A 40 11.25 9.69 -2.66
C LEU A 40 12.34 10.74 -2.89
N ARG A 41 11.99 11.99 -3.19
CA ARG A 41 12.94 13.11 -3.31
C ARG A 41 13.61 13.48 -2.00
N SER A 42 12.99 13.21 -0.86
CA SER A 42 13.61 13.39 0.45
C SER A 42 14.57 12.24 0.74
N CYS A 43 14.21 11.02 0.33
CA CYS A 43 15.04 9.83 0.45
C CYS A 43 16.32 9.93 -0.40
N SER A 44 16.24 10.46 -1.63
CA SER A 44 17.39 10.61 -2.52
C SER A 44 18.46 11.57 -1.98
N ARG A 45 18.08 12.54 -1.14
CA ARG A 45 19.02 13.46 -0.48
C ARG A 45 19.81 12.79 0.65
N ALA A 46 19.32 11.67 1.17
CA ALA A 46 20.02 10.92 2.19
C ALA A 46 21.02 9.95 1.53
N SER A 47 22.31 10.26 1.62
CA SER A 47 23.41 9.46 1.04
C SER A 47 23.48 8.00 1.53
N SER A 48 22.86 7.71 2.68
CA SER A 48 22.80 6.38 3.29
C SER A 48 21.59 5.53 2.85
N MET A 49 20.60 6.12 2.18
CA MET A 49 19.45 5.39 1.66
C MET A 49 19.77 4.77 0.30
N ARG A 50 19.25 3.56 0.09
CA ARG A 50 19.40 2.78 -1.15
C ARG A 50 18.08 2.16 -1.59
N ARG A 51 17.22 1.83 -0.63
CA ARG A 51 15.96 1.14 -0.84
C ARG A 51 14.81 1.82 -0.11
N VAL A 52 13.64 1.82 -0.74
CA VAL A 52 12.36 2.26 -0.16
C VAL A 52 11.34 1.14 -0.36
N VAL A 53 10.58 0.82 0.70
CA VAL A 53 9.47 -0.13 0.64
C VAL A 53 8.15 0.64 0.71
N LEU A 54 7.41 0.67 -0.39
CA LEU A 54 6.13 1.37 -0.55
C LEU A 54 4.97 0.41 -0.24
N THR A 55 4.03 0.85 0.62
CA THR A 55 2.79 0.11 0.85
C THR A 55 1.72 0.61 -0.13
N SER A 56 1.42 -0.24 -1.11
CA SER A 56 0.33 -0.03 -2.04
C SER A 56 -0.88 -0.88 -1.62
N SER A 57 -1.66 -1.38 -2.57
CA SER A 57 -2.85 -2.19 -2.35
C SER A 57 -3.00 -3.22 -3.46
N CYS A 58 -3.64 -4.35 -3.16
CA CYS A 58 -4.03 -5.33 -4.17
C CYS A 58 -4.95 -4.76 -5.27
N SER A 59 -5.61 -3.62 -5.03
CA SER A 59 -6.40 -2.89 -6.04
C SER A 59 -5.56 -2.32 -7.18
N ALA A 60 -4.26 -2.11 -7.00
CA ALA A 60 -3.38 -1.66 -8.07
C ALA A 60 -3.07 -2.78 -9.09
N VAL A 61 -3.19 -4.05 -8.68
CA VAL A 61 -2.85 -5.23 -9.49
C VAL A 61 -4.09 -5.95 -10.02
N ARG A 62 -5.20 -5.93 -9.25
CA ARG A 62 -6.43 -6.64 -9.62
C ARG A 62 -7.18 -5.87 -10.71
N TYR A 63 -7.47 -6.56 -11.82
CA TYR A 63 -8.50 -6.15 -12.75
C TYR A 63 -9.87 -6.47 -12.12
N ARG A 64 -10.56 -5.47 -11.58
CA ARG A 64 -11.98 -5.58 -11.19
C ARG A 64 -12.70 -4.32 -11.67
N ASP A 65 -13.94 -4.47 -12.13
CA ASP A 65 -14.76 -3.32 -12.59
C ASP A 65 -15.04 -2.29 -11.48
N ASP A 66 -14.76 -2.62 -10.21
CA ASP A 66 -14.92 -1.75 -9.04
C ASP A 66 -13.61 -1.16 -8.50
N ALA A 67 -12.45 -1.62 -9.00
CA ALA A 67 -11.16 -1.05 -8.62
C ALA A 67 -11.03 0.28 -9.34
N THR A 68 -11.21 1.36 -8.59
CA THR A 68 -11.10 2.72 -9.11
C THR A 68 -9.75 2.90 -9.81
N LEU A 69 -9.77 3.52 -11.00
CA LEU A 69 -8.58 3.84 -11.82
C LEU A 69 -7.47 4.56 -11.02
N VAL A 70 -7.84 5.16 -9.88
CA VAL A 70 -6.97 5.87 -8.93
C VAL A 70 -5.81 5.00 -8.41
N SER A 71 -6.09 3.75 -8.00
CA SER A 71 -5.09 2.93 -7.28
C SER A 71 -3.94 2.46 -8.17
N PRO A 72 -4.18 1.95 -9.40
CA PRO A 72 -3.11 1.61 -10.33
C PRO A 72 -2.27 2.84 -10.73
N LEU A 73 -2.91 3.99 -10.99
CA LEU A 73 -2.22 5.22 -11.40
C LEU A 73 -1.27 5.75 -10.32
N ALA A 74 -1.68 5.75 -9.06
CA ALA A 74 -0.84 6.25 -7.97
C ALA A 74 0.40 5.38 -7.73
N GLU A 75 0.30 4.05 -7.91
CA GLU A 75 1.46 3.16 -7.81
C GLU A 75 2.40 3.29 -9.02
N GLU A 76 1.86 3.31 -10.24
CA GLU A 76 2.64 3.45 -11.47
C GLU A 76 3.49 4.73 -11.45
N GLU A 77 2.90 5.82 -10.98
CA GLU A 77 3.54 7.12 -10.84
C GLU A 77 4.65 7.16 -9.79
N ALA A 78 4.70 6.20 -8.86
CA ALA A 78 5.80 6.07 -7.90
C ALA A 78 7.08 5.47 -8.54
N TRP A 79 6.93 4.64 -9.57
CA TRP A 79 8.06 3.96 -10.23
C TRP A 79 8.91 4.92 -11.07
N ARG A 80 8.31 5.94 -11.67
CA ARG A 80 9.02 6.97 -12.47
C ARG A 80 10.06 7.74 -11.63
N PRO A 81 9.69 8.46 -10.55
CA PRO A 81 10.66 9.19 -9.74
C PRO A 81 11.65 8.26 -9.04
N ALA A 82 11.27 7.02 -8.70
CA ALA A 82 12.22 6.05 -8.14
C ALA A 82 13.35 5.71 -9.13
N LYS A 83 13.02 5.48 -10.41
CA LYS A 83 14.01 5.25 -11.47
C LYS A 83 14.90 6.48 -11.70
N GLU A 84 14.31 7.66 -11.79
CA GLU A 84 15.05 8.92 -11.98
C GLU A 84 16.01 9.24 -10.84
N LEU A 85 15.68 8.84 -9.61
CA LEU A 85 16.47 9.09 -8.41
C LEU A 85 17.40 7.92 -8.04
N GLU A 86 17.47 6.87 -8.88
CA GLU A 86 18.25 5.65 -8.63
C GLU A 86 17.94 4.99 -7.26
N ILE A 87 16.67 5.05 -6.85
CA ILE A 87 16.19 4.41 -5.62
C ILE A 87 15.69 3.01 -5.94
N GLU A 88 16.16 2.01 -5.20
CA GLU A 88 15.58 0.67 -5.24
C GLU A 88 14.19 0.70 -4.58
N LEU A 89 13.13 0.72 -5.40
CA LEU A 89 11.75 0.70 -4.92
C LEU A 89 11.23 -0.75 -4.85
N VAL A 90 10.71 -1.14 -3.70
CA VAL A 90 9.96 -2.38 -3.50
C VAL A 90 8.53 -2.01 -3.13
N VAL A 91 7.53 -2.65 -3.74
CA VAL A 91 6.12 -2.39 -3.46
C VAL A 91 5.48 -3.61 -2.78
N VAL A 92 4.70 -3.35 -1.73
CA VAL A 92 3.91 -4.35 -1.01
C VAL A 92 2.43 -4.07 -1.23
N ASN A 93 1.70 -5.02 -1.80
CA ASN A 93 0.28 -4.88 -2.17
C ASN A 93 -0.62 -5.77 -1.27
N PRO A 94 -0.89 -5.40 -0.01
CA PRO A 94 -1.78 -6.16 0.85
C PRO A 94 -3.22 -6.17 0.32
N SER A 95 -3.98 -7.20 0.72
CA SER A 95 -5.42 -7.26 0.52
C SER A 95 -6.18 -6.79 1.78
N PHE A 96 -7.28 -7.43 2.15
CA PHE A 96 -8.05 -7.04 3.33
C PHE A 96 -7.28 -7.43 4.61
N VAL A 97 -6.61 -6.44 5.22
CA VAL A 97 -5.78 -6.65 6.41
C VAL A 97 -6.63 -6.82 7.67
N ILE A 98 -6.48 -7.97 8.33
CA ILE A 98 -7.15 -8.31 9.60
C ILE A 98 -6.12 -8.57 10.70
N GLY A 99 -6.53 -8.40 11.95
CA GLY A 99 -5.67 -8.66 13.10
C GLY A 99 -6.00 -7.76 14.30
N PRO A 100 -5.18 -7.85 15.37
CA PRO A 100 -5.34 -7.02 16.55
C PRO A 100 -5.15 -5.53 16.22
N LEU A 101 -5.88 -4.68 16.94
CA LEU A 101 -5.73 -3.23 16.84
C LEU A 101 -4.61 -2.75 17.77
N LEU A 102 -3.70 -1.94 17.24
CA LEU A 102 -2.67 -1.26 18.03
C LEU A 102 -3.17 0.05 18.66
N ALA A 103 -4.21 0.64 18.08
CA ALA A 103 -4.80 1.91 18.51
C ALA A 103 -6.31 1.72 18.79
N PRO A 104 -6.91 2.53 19.69
CA PRO A 104 -8.32 2.39 20.06
C PRO A 104 -9.27 2.67 18.89
N ASN A 105 -8.84 3.45 17.90
CA ASN A 105 -9.62 3.77 16.71
C ASN A 105 -9.25 2.81 15.57
N PRO A 106 -10.17 1.93 15.15
CA PRO A 106 -9.91 1.03 14.03
C PRO A 106 -9.77 1.79 12.71
N THR A 107 -8.89 1.30 11.83
CA THR A 107 -8.84 1.74 10.43
C THR A 107 -10.05 1.20 9.64
N SER A 108 -10.17 1.52 8.35
CA SER A 108 -11.33 1.15 7.52
C SER A 108 -11.62 -0.36 7.52
N THR A 109 -10.59 -1.19 7.30
CA THR A 109 -10.72 -2.65 7.20
C THR A 109 -11.18 -3.31 8.52
N PRO A 110 -10.57 -3.05 9.69
CA PRO A 110 -11.10 -3.54 10.96
C PRO A 110 -12.47 -2.96 11.32
N THR A 111 -12.79 -1.73 10.91
CA THR A 111 -14.12 -1.13 11.13
C THR A 111 -15.19 -1.93 10.39
N ILE A 112 -14.97 -2.25 9.12
CA ILE A 112 -15.89 -3.08 8.32
C ILE A 112 -16.00 -4.48 8.93
N THR A 113 -14.87 -5.09 9.30
CA THR A 113 -14.85 -6.42 9.95
C THR A 113 -15.68 -6.42 11.22
N LEU A 114 -15.52 -5.41 12.08
CA LEU A 114 -16.26 -5.28 13.32
C LEU A 114 -17.76 -5.04 13.08
N ALA A 115 -18.12 -4.29 12.05
CA ALA A 115 -19.51 -4.06 11.66
C ALA A 115 -20.18 -5.35 11.21
N VAL A 116 -19.49 -6.18 10.42
CA VAL A 116 -19.95 -7.52 10.02
C VAL A 116 -20.16 -8.39 11.27
N LEU A 117 -19.14 -8.51 12.13
CA LEU A 117 -19.20 -9.36 13.32
C LEU A 117 -20.27 -8.95 14.33
N LYS A 118 -20.57 -7.64 14.43
CA LYS A 118 -21.61 -7.11 15.33
C LYS A 118 -23.00 -7.08 14.69
N GLY A 119 -23.16 -7.57 13.46
CA GLY A 119 -24.44 -7.52 12.74
C GLY A 119 -24.95 -6.09 12.48
N LYS A 120 -24.04 -5.12 12.34
CA LYS A 120 -24.37 -3.69 12.17
C LYS A 120 -24.48 -3.25 10.71
N LEU A 121 -24.17 -4.13 9.75
CA LEU A 121 -24.34 -3.80 8.34
C LEU A 121 -25.80 -4.04 7.91
N PRO A 122 -26.43 -3.08 7.22
CA PRO A 122 -27.81 -3.22 6.74
C PRO A 122 -27.94 -4.31 5.67
N SER A 123 -26.85 -4.59 4.95
CA SER A 123 -26.75 -5.66 3.95
C SER A 123 -25.31 -6.16 3.86
N TYR A 124 -25.15 -7.40 3.40
CA TYR A 124 -23.84 -8.00 3.15
C TYR A 124 -23.63 -8.08 1.65
N PRO A 125 -22.60 -7.43 1.10
CA PRO A 125 -22.32 -7.50 -0.33
C PRO A 125 -21.93 -8.93 -0.71
N ASN A 126 -22.46 -9.43 -1.82
CA ASN A 126 -22.01 -10.69 -2.42
C ASN A 126 -20.62 -10.47 -3.05
N LEU A 127 -19.59 -10.47 -2.21
CA LEU A 127 -18.24 -10.09 -2.57
C LEU A 127 -17.25 -11.10 -2.01
N THR A 128 -16.31 -11.52 -2.87
CA THR A 128 -15.16 -12.33 -2.46
C THR A 128 -13.93 -11.43 -2.33
N ILE A 129 -13.33 -11.41 -1.14
CA ILE A 129 -12.10 -10.64 -0.87
C ILE A 129 -11.06 -11.57 -0.24
N GLY A 130 -9.80 -11.41 -0.63
CA GLY A 130 -8.68 -12.05 0.05
C GLY A 130 -8.37 -11.37 1.38
N PHE A 131 -8.11 -12.17 2.41
CA PHE A 131 -7.70 -11.71 3.74
C PHE A 131 -6.21 -11.93 3.94
N VAL A 132 -5.57 -11.03 4.69
CA VAL A 132 -4.18 -11.19 5.14
C VAL A 132 -4.06 -10.73 6.58
N HIS A 133 -3.33 -11.50 7.40
CA HIS A 133 -3.07 -11.10 8.78
C HIS A 133 -2.06 -9.95 8.84
N VAL A 134 -2.25 -8.99 9.73
CA VAL A 134 -1.37 -7.81 9.90
C VAL A 134 0.09 -8.22 10.13
N ASP A 135 0.34 -9.26 10.91
CA ASP A 135 1.71 -9.74 11.17
C ASP A 135 2.40 -10.24 9.89
N ASN A 136 1.67 -10.85 8.96
CA ASN A 136 2.24 -11.29 7.69
C ASN A 136 2.61 -10.09 6.81
N VAL A 137 1.79 -9.03 6.83
CA VAL A 137 2.09 -7.77 6.13
C VAL A 137 3.36 -7.14 6.72
N VAL A 138 3.46 -7.07 8.05
CA VAL A 138 4.63 -6.53 8.74
C VAL A 138 5.89 -7.36 8.43
N GLN A 139 5.80 -8.69 8.53
CA GLN A 139 6.91 -9.59 8.18
C GLN A 139 7.37 -9.39 6.74
N PHE A 140 6.44 -9.21 5.80
CA PHE A 140 6.79 -8.97 4.41
C PHE A 140 7.55 -7.64 4.22
N HIS A 141 7.14 -6.57 4.90
CA HIS A 141 7.89 -5.30 4.90
C HIS A 141 9.29 -5.47 5.50
N ILE A 142 9.44 -6.25 6.57
CA ILE A 142 10.75 -6.51 7.21
C ILE A 142 11.67 -7.32 6.29
N ILE A 143 11.14 -8.39 5.67
CA ILE A 143 11.90 -9.27 4.79
C ILE A 143 12.34 -8.51 3.54
N THR A 144 11.45 -7.73 2.92
CA THR A 144 11.77 -6.93 1.73
C THR A 144 12.74 -5.79 2.02
N ASN A 145 12.75 -5.27 3.25
CA ASN A 145 13.75 -4.30 3.68
C ASN A 145 15.12 -4.93 3.98
N SER A 146 15.27 -6.25 3.99
CA SER A 146 16.57 -6.92 4.16
C SER A 146 17.29 -7.09 2.83
N PRO A 147 18.64 -7.11 2.78
CA PRO A 147 19.36 -7.37 1.54
C PRO A 147 18.87 -8.69 0.94
N TRP A 148 18.49 -8.68 -0.33
CA TRP A 148 18.23 -9.92 -1.06
C TRP A 148 19.56 -10.67 -1.15
N LYS A 149 19.65 -11.85 -0.52
CA LYS A 149 20.71 -12.80 -0.86
C LYS A 149 20.36 -13.32 -2.26
N THR A 150 20.98 -12.77 -3.29
CA THR A 150 20.99 -13.42 -4.60
C THR A 150 21.48 -14.84 -4.39
N LYS A 151 20.66 -15.84 -4.78
CA LYS A 151 21.12 -17.22 -4.86
C LYS A 151 22.12 -17.30 -6.02
N GLU A 152 23.37 -16.97 -5.77
CA GLU A 152 24.49 -17.36 -6.64
C GLU A 152 24.98 -18.79 -6.32
N HIS A 153 24.31 -19.57 -5.48
CA HIS A 153 24.69 -20.95 -5.17
C HIS A 153 23.49 -21.90 -5.09
N GLN A 154 22.89 -22.21 -6.25
CA GLN A 154 22.23 -23.50 -6.49
C GLN A 154 22.76 -24.12 -7.80
N ALA A 155 24.09 -24.09 -7.95
CA ALA A 155 24.84 -24.99 -8.82
C ALA A 155 25.94 -25.63 -7.95
N ALA A 156 25.58 -26.74 -7.32
CA ALA A 156 26.48 -27.76 -6.77
C ALA A 156 25.67 -29.06 -6.68
#